data_AF-A0A7W2SMU6-F1
#
_entry.id   AF-A0A7W2SMU6-F1
#
_cell.length_a   1.000
_cell.length_b   1.000
_cell.length_c   1.000
_cell.angle_alpha   90.00
_cell.angle_beta   90.00
_cell.angle_gamma   90.00
#
_symmetry.space_group_name_H-M   'P 1'
#
loop_
_entity.id
_entity.type
_entity.pdbx_description
1 polymer ?
#
loop_
_entity_poly.entity_id
_entity_poly.type
_entity_poly.pdbx_seq_one_letter_code
_entity_poly.pdbx_strand_id
1 'polypeptide(L)'
;MAFIARSLLVTCLYMSAANAQQCDINFNYGVIIDPAHLRIVNQGQTYVQINGQHQLFVYGREIALNKAQKSQLSEYTSGIRSQVPAIVSIAIEGVELGLKAVNKVISSLTGENSATHQQFQEKFDEMKSRLRNRFNHSDESYYIAPQDFDDFDEIFAGEFKKEIETIVTNSVGNILVAVGEAITHKEKQSTEQRIETFDQRIESMGNDIKIDISNQANTLENKAAIICASLLKLDQIENKLQLEIPALAEFNLIVTH
;
A
#
# COMPACT_ATOMS: atom_id res chain seq x y z
N MET A 1 -30.17 -42.66 46.07
CA MET A 1 -30.90 -41.39 45.91
C MET A 1 -30.12 -40.33 46.68
N ALA A 2 -29.62 -39.19 46.20
CA ALA A 2 -29.57 -38.44 44.94
C ALA A 2 -28.27 -37.57 45.02
N PHE A 3 -27.39 -37.46 44.01
CA PHE A 3 -27.38 -36.44 42.93
C PHE A 3 -27.48 -34.99 43.46
N ILE A 4 -26.48 -34.10 43.39
CA ILE A 4 -26.07 -33.16 42.29
C ILE A 4 -25.45 -31.94 43.01
N ALA A 5 -24.48 -31.15 42.56
CA ALA A 5 -23.51 -31.18 41.48
C ALA A 5 -22.42 -30.14 41.80
N ARG A 6 -21.21 -30.40 41.31
CA ARG A 6 -20.07 -29.48 41.31
C ARG A 6 -20.38 -28.27 40.42
N SER A 7 -20.31 -27.07 40.99
CA SER A 7 -20.40 -25.82 40.24
C SER A 7 -19.05 -25.53 39.59
N LEU A 8 -18.96 -25.76 38.27
CA LEU A 8 -17.82 -25.38 37.45
C LEU A 8 -18.08 -23.95 36.92
N LEU A 9 -17.27 -23.00 37.38
CA LEU A 9 -17.24 -21.62 36.88
C LEU A 9 -16.59 -21.64 35.49
N VAL A 10 -17.40 -21.69 34.44
CA VAL A 10 -16.96 -21.51 33.04
C VAL A 10 -17.07 -20.01 32.73
N THR A 11 -15.98 -19.29 32.94
CA THR A 11 -15.83 -17.91 32.49
C THR A 11 -15.56 -17.93 30.99
N CYS A 12 -16.58 -17.65 30.18
CA CYS A 12 -16.44 -17.42 28.74
C CYS A 12 -15.47 -16.26 28.49
N LEU A 13 -14.29 -16.58 27.97
CA LEU A 13 -13.45 -15.65 27.24
C LEU A 13 -14.21 -15.24 25.97
N TYR A 14 -14.89 -14.10 26.03
CA TYR A 14 -15.27 -13.35 24.84
C TYR A 14 -13.98 -12.81 24.21
N MET A 15 -13.34 -13.61 23.36
CA MET A 15 -12.40 -13.06 22.39
C MET A 15 -13.23 -12.31 21.36
N SER A 16 -13.26 -10.99 21.47
CA SER A 16 -13.69 -10.12 20.39
C SER A 16 -12.80 -10.43 19.20
N ALA A 17 -13.34 -11.14 18.20
CA ALA A 17 -12.72 -11.18 16.89
C ALA A 17 -12.67 -9.73 16.40
N ALA A 18 -11.47 -9.15 16.36
CA ALA A 18 -11.24 -7.95 15.59
C ALA A 18 -11.51 -8.34 14.14
N ASN A 19 -12.73 -8.10 13.66
CA ASN A 19 -12.99 -8.07 12.24
C ASN A 19 -12.09 -6.97 11.70
N ALA A 20 -11.00 -7.36 11.03
CA ALA A 20 -10.35 -6.49 10.07
C ALA A 20 -11.43 -6.24 9.01
N GLN A 21 -12.14 -5.12 9.17
CA GLN A 21 -13.13 -4.69 8.20
C GLN A 21 -12.36 -4.51 6.90
N GLN A 22 -12.57 -5.43 5.95
CA GLN A 22 -12.03 -5.31 4.61
C GLN A 22 -12.55 -3.97 4.06
N CYS A 23 -11.66 -2.99 3.95
CA CYS A 23 -12.04 -1.67 3.52
C CYS A 23 -11.98 -1.61 2.00
N ASP A 24 -13.10 -1.95 1.37
CA ASP A 24 -13.22 -1.85 -0.07
C ASP A 24 -13.72 -0.45 -0.43
N ILE A 25 -12.79 0.51 -0.50
CA ILE A 25 -13.05 1.90 -0.89
C ILE A 25 -12.31 2.22 -2.17
N ASN A 26 -13.01 2.78 -3.14
CA ASN A 26 -12.43 3.25 -4.39
C ASN A 26 -12.88 4.68 -4.72
N PHE A 27 -12.14 5.36 -5.59
CA PHE A 27 -12.53 6.66 -6.15
C PHE A 27 -13.07 6.50 -7.57
N ASN A 28 -14.30 6.97 -7.79
CA ASN A 28 -14.91 6.97 -9.14
C ASN A 28 -14.27 7.96 -10.11
N TYR A 29 -13.59 8.97 -9.57
CA TYR A 29 -13.06 10.09 -10.33
C TYR A 29 -11.61 10.37 -9.97
N GLY A 30 -10.90 11.03 -10.89
CA GLY A 30 -9.56 11.51 -10.60
C GLY A 30 -9.60 12.68 -9.63
N VAL A 31 -8.66 12.72 -8.69
CA VAL A 31 -8.53 13.80 -7.69
C VAL A 31 -7.21 14.51 -7.92
N ILE A 32 -7.27 15.83 -8.17
CA ILE A 32 -6.10 16.70 -8.20
C ILE A 32 -6.17 17.64 -7.00
N ILE A 33 -5.10 17.65 -6.21
CA ILE A 33 -4.90 18.59 -5.12
C ILE A 33 -3.72 19.48 -5.46
N ASP A 34 -3.89 20.78 -5.25
CA ASP A 34 -2.82 21.77 -5.15
C ASP A 34 -3.12 22.70 -3.94
N PRO A 35 -2.17 23.58 -3.55
CA PRO A 35 -2.36 24.45 -2.38
C PRO A 35 -3.61 25.33 -2.44
N ALA A 36 -4.06 25.70 -3.64
CA ALA A 36 -5.20 26.60 -3.84
C ALA A 36 -6.50 25.85 -4.15
N HIS A 37 -6.43 24.70 -4.82
CA HIS A 37 -7.58 24.03 -5.42
C HIS A 37 -7.65 22.54 -5.08
N LEU A 38 -8.87 22.06 -4.92
CA LEU A 38 -9.20 20.64 -5.01
C LEU A 38 -10.05 20.47 -6.27
N ARG A 39 -9.65 19.61 -7.19
CA ARG A 39 -10.37 19.34 -8.44
C ARG A 39 -10.69 17.86 -8.55
N ILE A 40 -11.93 17.56 -8.87
CA ILE A 40 -12.39 16.23 -9.23
C ILE A 40 -12.59 16.18 -10.74
N VAL A 41 -11.95 15.21 -11.37
CA VAL A 41 -11.79 15.12 -12.82
C VAL A 41 -12.43 13.83 -13.30
N ASN A 42 -13.28 13.94 -14.31
CA ASN A 42 -13.86 12.81 -15.02
C ASN A 42 -13.41 12.86 -16.49
N GLN A 43 -12.74 11.81 -16.98
CA GLN A 43 -12.26 11.72 -18.36
C GLN A 43 -11.47 12.97 -18.83
N GLY A 44 -10.61 13.52 -17.96
CA GLY A 44 -9.79 14.70 -18.25
C GLY A 44 -10.49 16.05 -18.12
N GLN A 45 -11.79 16.08 -17.80
CA GLN A 45 -12.55 17.31 -17.57
C GLN A 45 -12.81 17.54 -16.08
N THR A 46 -12.56 18.75 -15.60
CA THR A 46 -12.91 19.14 -14.22
C THR A 46 -14.42 19.13 -14.06
N TYR A 47 -14.92 18.18 -13.27
CA TYR A 47 -16.32 18.06 -12.92
C TYR A 47 -16.65 18.96 -11.72
N VAL A 48 -15.90 18.80 -10.62
CA VAL A 48 -16.03 19.59 -9.40
C VAL A 48 -14.73 20.30 -9.12
N GLN A 49 -14.79 21.57 -8.74
CA GLN A 49 -13.63 22.33 -8.29
C GLN A 49 -13.97 23.11 -7.03
N ILE A 50 -13.06 23.08 -6.06
CA ILE A 50 -13.19 23.79 -4.80
C ILE A 50 -11.97 24.69 -4.64
N ASN A 51 -12.20 26.00 -4.61
CA ASN A 51 -11.14 26.98 -4.38
C ASN A 51 -11.10 27.31 -2.88
N GLY A 52 -9.92 27.17 -2.26
CA GLY A 52 -9.78 27.27 -0.82
C GLY A 52 -10.66 26.26 -0.10
N GLN A 53 -11.56 26.71 0.77
CA GLN A 53 -12.44 25.86 1.59
C GLN A 53 -13.94 26.08 1.36
N HIS A 54 -14.34 27.09 0.57
CA HIS A 54 -15.73 27.57 0.58
C HIS A 54 -16.33 27.89 -0.79
N GLN A 55 -15.54 27.92 -1.86
CA GLN A 55 -16.04 28.24 -3.19
C GLN A 55 -16.16 26.94 -4.00
N LEU A 56 -17.39 26.54 -4.28
CA LEU A 56 -17.70 25.35 -5.06
C LEU A 56 -18.03 25.75 -6.50
N PHE A 57 -17.41 25.06 -7.45
CA PHE A 57 -17.72 25.11 -8.87
C PHE A 57 -18.12 23.72 -9.34
N VAL A 58 -19.22 23.63 -10.07
CA VAL A 58 -19.66 22.40 -10.74
C VAL A 58 -19.78 22.70 -12.23
N TYR A 59 -19.08 21.94 -13.07
CA TYR A 59 -18.93 22.21 -14.50
C TYR A 59 -18.56 23.68 -14.81
N GLY A 60 -17.66 24.25 -13.99
CA GLY A 60 -17.16 25.62 -14.13
C GLY A 60 -18.11 26.73 -13.67
N ARG A 61 -19.29 26.41 -13.13
CA ARG A 61 -20.24 27.40 -12.59
C ARG A 61 -20.15 27.47 -11.07
N GLU A 62 -19.98 28.66 -10.53
CA GLU A 62 -19.96 28.87 -9.08
C GLU A 62 -21.35 28.58 -8.49
N ILE A 63 -21.38 27.78 -7.43
CA ILE A 63 -22.60 27.45 -6.69
C ILE A 63 -22.63 28.28 -5.42
N ALA A 64 -23.69 29.06 -5.25
CA ALA A 64 -23.89 29.84 -4.04
C ALA A 64 -24.25 28.92 -2.87
N LEU A 65 -23.41 28.92 -1.83
CA LEU A 65 -23.56 28.06 -0.65
C LEU A 65 -24.07 28.84 0.57
N ASN A 66 -24.97 28.24 1.31
CA ASN A 66 -25.36 28.72 2.63
C ASN A 66 -24.29 28.40 3.69
N LYS A 67 -24.47 28.89 4.92
CA LYS A 67 -23.48 28.71 6.00
C LYS A 67 -23.24 27.24 6.39
N ALA A 68 -24.29 26.42 6.41
CA ALA A 68 -24.18 24.99 6.74
C ALA A 68 -23.41 24.23 5.64
N GLN A 69 -23.80 24.46 4.38
CA GLN A 69 -23.13 23.89 3.20
C GLN A 69 -21.64 24.26 3.14
N LYS A 70 -21.28 25.52 3.43
CA LYS A 70 -19.87 25.94 3.50
C LYS A 70 -19.10 25.20 4.58
N SER A 71 -19.71 24.95 5.73
CA SER A 71 -19.07 24.21 6.82
C SER A 71 -18.82 22.76 6.42
N GLN A 72 -19.83 22.09 5.86
CA GLN A 72 -19.73 20.71 5.38
C GLN A 72 -18.71 20.58 4.25
N LEU A 73 -18.70 21.52 3.29
CA LEU A 73 -17.74 21.54 2.20
C LEU A 73 -16.31 21.72 2.70
N SER A 74 -16.10 22.59 3.70
CA SER A 74 -14.79 22.80 4.30
C SER A 74 -14.28 21.54 5.01
N GLU A 75 -15.15 20.87 5.78
CA GLU A 75 -14.82 19.61 6.45
C GLU A 75 -14.48 18.51 5.43
N TYR A 76 -15.30 18.35 4.39
CA TYR A 76 -15.06 17.42 3.29
C TYR A 76 -13.73 17.70 2.59
N THR A 77 -13.50 18.95 2.20
CA THR A 77 -12.29 19.37 1.47
C THR A 77 -11.03 19.17 2.30
N SER A 78 -11.07 19.53 3.59
CA SER A 78 -9.96 19.32 4.51
C SER A 78 -9.67 17.83 4.70
N GLY A 79 -10.72 17.01 4.78
CA GLY A 79 -10.59 15.56 4.86
C GLY A 79 -9.93 14.98 3.63
N ILE A 80 -10.42 15.27 2.43
CA ILE A 80 -9.83 14.82 1.17
C ILE A 80 -8.35 15.26 1.06
N ARG A 81 -8.05 16.52 1.40
CA ARG A 81 -6.68 17.05 1.41
C ARG A 81 -5.76 16.34 2.40
N SER A 82 -6.30 15.77 3.47
CA SER A 82 -5.53 14.96 4.41
C SER A 82 -5.40 13.50 3.98
N GLN A 83 -6.47 12.91 3.42
CA GLN A 83 -6.50 11.48 3.12
C GLN A 83 -5.77 11.13 1.82
N VAL A 84 -5.88 11.96 0.78
CA VAL A 84 -5.23 11.67 -0.51
C VAL A 84 -3.71 11.54 -0.40
N PRO A 85 -2.98 12.48 0.24
CA PRO A 85 -1.54 12.30 0.47
C PRO A 85 -1.22 11.07 1.33
N ALA A 86 -2.08 10.75 2.31
CA ALA A 86 -1.88 9.59 3.17
C ALA A 86 -2.04 8.27 2.39
N ILE A 87 -2.98 8.18 1.45
CA ILE A 87 -3.14 7.04 0.54
C ILE A 87 -1.88 6.86 -0.32
N VAL A 88 -1.40 7.95 -0.92
CA VAL A 88 -0.15 7.95 -1.70
C VAL A 88 1.03 7.49 -0.85
N SER A 89 1.13 7.95 0.40
CA SER A 89 2.18 7.52 1.34
C SER A 89 2.13 6.01 1.60
N ILE A 90 0.94 5.44 1.85
CA ILE A 90 0.80 3.99 2.04
C ILE A 90 1.20 3.21 0.80
N ALA A 91 0.77 3.66 -0.39
CA ALA A 91 1.14 3.00 -1.64
C ALA A 91 2.66 2.97 -1.85
N ILE A 92 3.34 4.11 -1.61
CA ILE A 92 4.79 4.20 -1.68
C ILE A 92 5.46 3.32 -0.63
N GLU A 93 5.04 3.43 0.64
CA GLU A 93 5.61 2.66 1.74
C GLU A 93 5.41 1.14 1.56
N GLY A 94 4.26 0.70 1.02
CA GLY A 94 3.97 -0.70 0.75
C GLY A 94 4.87 -1.29 -0.33
N VAL A 95 5.09 -0.55 -1.42
CA VAL A 95 6.05 -0.95 -2.46
C VAL A 95 7.47 -0.95 -1.90
N GLU A 96 7.88 0.09 -1.17
CA GLU A 96 9.20 0.16 -0.54
C GLU A 96 9.44 -1.03 0.41
N LEU A 97 8.41 -1.47 1.13
CA LEU A 97 8.46 -2.63 2.02
C LEU A 97 8.68 -3.94 1.24
N GLY A 98 7.89 -4.18 0.20
CA GLY A 98 8.03 -5.37 -0.65
C GLY A 98 9.39 -5.41 -1.33
N LEU A 99 9.83 -4.27 -1.87
CA LEU A 99 11.14 -4.13 -2.48
C LEU A 99 12.26 -4.41 -1.45
N LYS A 100 12.16 -3.91 -0.21
CA LYS A 100 13.13 -4.18 0.86
C LYS A 100 13.24 -5.69 1.17
N ALA A 101 12.12 -6.41 1.15
CA ALA A 101 12.12 -7.86 1.33
C ALA A 101 12.88 -8.56 0.18
N VAL A 102 12.61 -8.18 -1.07
CA VAL A 102 13.34 -8.71 -2.24
C VAL A 102 14.83 -8.42 -2.11
N ASN A 103 15.20 -7.20 -1.74
CA ASN A 103 16.60 -6.83 -1.57
C ASN A 103 17.33 -7.70 -0.53
N LYS A 104 16.68 -8.01 0.60
CA LYS A 104 17.26 -8.89 1.63
C LYS A 104 17.50 -10.31 1.11
N VAL A 105 16.62 -10.83 0.27
CA VAL A 105 16.82 -12.13 -0.40
C VAL A 105 18.00 -12.05 -1.36
N ILE A 106 18.04 -11.02 -2.22
CA ILE A 106 19.10 -10.83 -3.21
C ILE A 106 20.47 -10.67 -2.54
N SER A 107 20.59 -9.87 -1.48
CA SER A 107 21.85 -9.70 -0.75
C SER A 107 22.30 -10.99 -0.06
N SER A 108 21.37 -11.79 0.46
CA SER A 108 21.68 -13.09 1.08
C SER A 108 22.19 -14.11 0.05
N LEU A 109 21.64 -14.10 -1.17
CA LEU A 109 22.01 -15.01 -2.26
C LEU A 109 23.32 -14.61 -2.95
N THR A 110 23.50 -13.32 -3.23
CA THR A 110 24.63 -12.81 -4.03
C THR A 110 25.82 -12.36 -3.19
N GLY A 111 25.63 -12.22 -1.88
CA GLY A 111 26.57 -11.55 -0.99
C GLY A 111 26.30 -10.04 -0.94
N GLU A 112 26.31 -9.51 0.27
CA GLU A 112 26.11 -8.08 0.52
C GLU A 112 27.22 -7.27 -0.17
N ASN A 113 26.86 -6.17 -0.82
CA ASN A 113 27.76 -5.32 -1.62
C ASN A 113 28.45 -6.01 -2.80
N SER A 114 27.97 -7.17 -3.26
CA SER A 114 28.39 -7.72 -4.55
C SER A 114 28.03 -6.76 -5.70
N ALA A 115 28.73 -6.88 -6.84
CA ALA A 115 28.39 -6.10 -8.04
C ALA A 115 26.93 -6.31 -8.48
N THR A 116 26.44 -7.56 -8.37
CA THR A 116 25.04 -7.90 -8.65
C THR A 116 24.07 -7.24 -7.68
N HIS A 117 24.40 -7.21 -6.38
CA HIS A 117 23.58 -6.51 -5.39
C HIS A 117 23.54 -4.99 -5.67
N GLN A 118 24.67 -4.37 -6.04
CA GLN A 118 24.71 -2.93 -6.36
C GLN A 118 23.89 -2.59 -7.61
N GLN A 119 23.99 -3.38 -8.68
CA GLN A 119 23.17 -3.21 -9.89
C GLN A 119 21.67 -3.33 -9.58
N PHE A 120 21.30 -4.28 -8.72
CA PHE A 120 19.92 -4.42 -8.26
C PHE A 120 19.43 -3.19 -7.49
N GLN A 121 20.27 -2.62 -6.61
CA GLN A 121 19.94 -1.41 -5.86
C GLN A 121 19.71 -0.19 -6.76
N GLU A 122 20.50 -0.03 -7.82
CA GLU A 122 20.28 1.05 -8.79
C GLU A 122 18.91 0.92 -9.48
N LYS A 123 18.54 -0.30 -9.88
CA LYS A 123 17.22 -0.57 -10.49
C LYS A 123 16.07 -0.43 -9.49
N PHE A 124 16.31 -0.76 -8.23
CA PHE A 124 15.39 -0.53 -7.13
C PHE A 124 15.12 0.98 -6.92
N ASP A 125 16.17 1.80 -6.88
CA ASP A 125 16.04 3.24 -6.68
C ASP A 125 15.36 3.93 -7.87
N GLU A 126 15.66 3.48 -9.10
CA GLU A 126 14.96 3.91 -10.32
C GLU A 126 13.46 3.61 -10.21
N MET A 127 13.10 2.40 -9.77
CA MET A 127 11.71 1.99 -9.59
C MET A 127 10.99 2.85 -8.55
N LYS A 128 11.62 3.06 -7.40
CA LYS A 128 11.10 3.91 -6.32
C LYS A 128 10.87 5.34 -6.80
N SER A 129 11.77 5.89 -7.61
CA SER A 129 11.62 7.21 -8.22
C SER A 129 10.43 7.27 -9.18
N ARG A 130 10.28 6.27 -10.06
CA ARG A 130 9.13 6.17 -10.99
C ARG A 130 7.80 6.11 -10.25
N LEU A 131 7.72 5.32 -9.18
CA LEU A 131 6.52 5.22 -8.35
C LEU A 131 6.18 6.58 -7.72
N ARG A 132 7.17 7.26 -7.12
CA ARG A 132 6.96 8.58 -6.51
C ARG A 132 6.45 9.59 -7.52
N ASN A 133 7.07 9.66 -8.71
CA ASN A 133 6.69 10.60 -9.75
C ASN A 133 5.28 10.35 -10.33
N ARG A 134 4.76 9.12 -10.24
CA ARG A 134 3.38 8.81 -10.69
C ARG A 134 2.33 9.50 -9.83
N PHE A 135 2.52 9.50 -8.51
CA PHE A 135 1.51 9.99 -7.56
C PHE A 135 1.78 11.40 -7.02
N ASN A 136 3.06 11.80 -6.97
CA ASN A 136 3.50 13.06 -6.39
C ASN A 136 4.15 13.93 -7.48
N HIS A 137 3.42 14.93 -7.97
CA HIS A 137 3.89 15.84 -9.01
C HIS A 137 4.71 17.02 -8.44
N SER A 138 4.50 17.37 -7.15
CA SER A 138 5.32 18.28 -6.34
C SER A 138 4.95 18.14 -4.86
N ASP A 139 5.77 18.65 -3.93
CA ASP A 139 5.59 18.49 -2.47
C ASP A 139 4.15 18.73 -1.95
N GLU A 140 3.38 19.61 -2.60
CA GLU A 140 2.00 19.93 -2.24
C GLU A 140 0.97 19.66 -3.36
N SER A 141 1.36 18.97 -4.44
CA SER A 141 0.44 18.63 -5.55
C SER A 141 0.35 17.15 -5.83
N TYR A 142 -0.86 16.62 -5.70
CA TYR A 142 -1.18 15.20 -5.81
C TYR A 142 -2.17 14.96 -6.94
N TYR A 143 -1.99 13.85 -7.65
CA TYR A 143 -2.97 13.35 -8.59
C TYR A 143 -3.18 11.86 -8.35
N ILE A 144 -4.43 11.46 -8.17
CA ILE A 144 -4.84 10.05 -8.13
C ILE A 144 -5.94 9.89 -9.17
N ALA A 145 -5.75 8.99 -10.12
CA ALA A 145 -6.79 8.56 -11.04
C ALA A 145 -7.40 7.20 -10.58
N PRO A 146 -8.66 6.89 -10.95
CA PRO A 146 -9.28 5.62 -10.58
C PRO A 146 -8.45 4.39 -10.97
N GLN A 147 -7.83 4.42 -12.15
CA GLN A 147 -6.99 3.34 -12.65
C GLN A 147 -5.64 3.19 -11.93
N ASP A 148 -5.19 4.22 -11.19
CA ASP A 148 -3.92 4.13 -10.47
C ASP A 148 -3.95 3.09 -9.34
N PHE A 149 -5.15 2.66 -8.91
CA PHE A 149 -5.33 1.55 -7.96
C PHE A 149 -5.15 0.17 -8.61
N ASP A 150 -5.36 0.04 -9.93
CA ASP A 150 -5.32 -1.23 -10.66
C ASP A 150 -3.98 -1.45 -11.40
N ASP A 151 -3.26 -0.38 -11.74
CA ASP A 151 -2.05 -0.42 -12.60
C ASP A 151 -0.74 -0.75 -11.87
N PHE A 152 -0.78 -1.24 -10.61
CA PHE A 152 0.46 -1.54 -9.86
C PHE A 152 1.34 -2.58 -10.57
N ASP A 153 0.73 -3.55 -11.27
CA ASP A 153 1.48 -4.55 -12.04
C ASP A 153 2.32 -3.95 -13.18
N GLU A 154 1.86 -2.84 -13.78
CA GLU A 154 2.59 -2.14 -14.84
C GLU A 154 3.88 -1.50 -14.30
N ILE A 155 3.86 -1.07 -13.03
CA ILE A 155 5.02 -0.48 -12.37
C ILE A 155 6.13 -1.53 -12.24
N PHE A 156 5.79 -2.76 -11.83
CA PHE A 156 6.77 -3.85 -11.68
C PHE A 156 7.16 -4.53 -13.00
N ALA A 157 6.42 -4.28 -14.08
CA ALA A 157 6.69 -4.85 -15.38
C ALA A 157 7.99 -4.31 -16.01
N GLY A 158 8.45 -5.01 -17.06
CA GLY A 158 9.59 -4.57 -17.87
C GLY A 158 10.95 -5.00 -17.31
N GLU A 159 11.90 -4.06 -17.26
CA GLU A 159 13.31 -4.34 -16.94
C GLU A 159 13.52 -4.81 -15.50
N PHE A 160 12.78 -4.27 -14.54
CA PHE A 160 12.94 -4.62 -13.13
C PHE A 160 12.63 -6.09 -12.86
N LYS A 161 11.51 -6.60 -13.39
CA LYS A 161 11.18 -8.02 -13.34
C LYS A 161 12.26 -8.90 -13.97
N LYS A 162 12.78 -8.51 -15.15
CA LYS A 162 13.86 -9.24 -15.83
C LYS A 162 15.14 -9.27 -15.01
N GLU A 163 15.46 -8.18 -14.31
CA GLU A 163 16.62 -8.10 -13.43
C GLU A 163 16.48 -9.09 -12.26
N ILE A 164 15.30 -9.12 -11.61
CA ILE A 164 15.01 -10.11 -10.57
C ILE A 164 15.18 -11.54 -11.11
N GLU A 165 14.56 -11.85 -12.25
CA GLU A 165 14.66 -13.18 -12.87
C GLU A 165 16.09 -13.59 -13.17
N THR A 166 16.91 -12.65 -13.68
CA THR A 166 18.32 -12.86 -13.99
C THR A 166 19.12 -13.14 -12.74
N ILE A 167 18.96 -12.33 -11.68
CA ILE A 167 19.69 -12.52 -10.43
C ILE A 167 19.31 -13.84 -9.77
N VAL A 168 18.01 -14.17 -9.72
CA VAL A 168 17.53 -15.43 -9.14
C VAL A 168 18.09 -16.62 -9.93
N THR A 169 18.00 -16.59 -11.27
CA THR A 169 18.50 -17.67 -12.14
C THR A 169 20.01 -17.88 -11.96
N ASN A 170 20.79 -16.80 -11.98
CA ASN A 170 22.24 -16.87 -11.80
C ASN A 170 22.62 -17.34 -10.39
N SER A 171 21.92 -16.87 -9.36
CA SER A 171 22.17 -17.26 -7.97
C SER A 171 21.87 -18.75 -7.76
N VAL A 172 20.73 -19.24 -8.24
CA VAL A 172 20.37 -20.66 -8.19
C VAL A 172 21.38 -21.50 -8.98
N GLY A 173 21.77 -21.06 -10.17
CA GLY A 173 22.79 -21.73 -10.99
C GLY A 173 24.13 -21.87 -10.26
N ASN A 174 24.63 -20.78 -9.68
CA ASN A 174 25.88 -20.77 -8.92
C ASN A 174 25.82 -21.67 -7.68
N ILE A 175 24.70 -21.66 -6.96
CA ILE A 175 24.49 -22.55 -5.80
C ILE A 175 24.51 -24.01 -6.25
N LEU A 176 23.82 -24.37 -7.34
CA LEU A 176 23.79 -25.74 -7.85
C LEU A 176 25.18 -26.22 -8.28
N VAL A 177 25.97 -25.35 -8.91
CA VAL A 177 27.38 -25.66 -9.26
C VAL A 177 28.20 -25.88 -7.99
N ALA A 178 28.14 -24.99 -7.01
CA ALA A 178 28.89 -25.11 -5.76
C ALA A 178 28.52 -26.37 -4.96
N VAL A 179 27.23 -26.72 -4.92
CA VAL A 179 26.76 -27.98 -4.31
C VAL A 179 27.34 -29.17 -5.05
N GLY A 180 27.29 -29.16 -6.39
CA GLY A 180 27.85 -30.20 -7.26
C GLY A 180 29.35 -30.39 -7.06
N GLU A 181 30.13 -29.30 -7.10
CA GLU A 181 31.58 -29.31 -6.87
C GLU A 181 31.92 -29.91 -5.51
N ALA A 182 31.25 -29.46 -4.44
CA ALA A 182 31.56 -29.98 -3.13
C ALA A 182 31.02 -31.40 -2.88
N ILE A 183 30.04 -31.91 -3.65
CA ILE A 183 29.69 -33.36 -3.66
C ILE A 183 30.80 -34.17 -4.33
N THR A 184 31.43 -33.64 -5.38
CA THR A 184 32.52 -34.32 -6.09
C THR A 184 33.86 -34.24 -5.35
N HIS A 185 34.05 -33.28 -4.46
CA HIS A 185 35.23 -33.17 -3.60
C HIS A 185 35.05 -33.96 -2.30
N LYS A 186 35.93 -34.96 -2.10
CA LYS A 186 36.01 -35.82 -0.92
C LYS A 186 36.53 -35.05 0.31
N GLU A 187 35.74 -34.13 0.87
CA GLU A 187 35.96 -33.64 2.22
C GLU A 187 35.13 -34.41 3.25
N LYS A 188 35.57 -34.38 4.52
CA LYS A 188 35.12 -35.26 5.61
C LYS A 188 33.68 -35.05 6.12
N GLN A 189 32.92 -34.11 5.56
CA GLN A 189 31.50 -33.93 5.88
C GLN A 189 30.64 -34.71 4.89
N SER A 190 29.69 -35.48 5.40
CA SER A 190 28.73 -36.19 4.54
C SER A 190 27.83 -35.19 3.82
N THR A 191 27.30 -35.60 2.67
CA THR A 191 26.38 -34.79 1.86
C THR A 191 25.17 -34.31 2.68
N GLU A 192 24.71 -35.10 3.65
CA GLU A 192 23.61 -34.78 4.56
C GLU A 192 23.91 -33.58 5.46
N GLN A 193 25.11 -33.52 6.06
CA GLN A 193 25.52 -32.40 6.92
C GLN A 193 25.60 -31.06 6.18
N ARG A 194 25.83 -31.11 4.86
CA ARG A 194 25.91 -29.91 4.01
C ARG A 194 24.53 -29.40 3.58
N ILE A 195 23.55 -30.29 3.45
CA ILE A 195 22.15 -29.92 3.20
C ILE A 195 21.56 -29.28 4.46
N GLU A 196 21.82 -29.85 5.64
CA GLU A 196 21.33 -29.29 6.92
C GLU A 196 21.83 -27.87 7.20
N THR A 197 23.09 -27.57 6.88
CA THR A 197 23.65 -26.20 7.08
C THR A 197 23.07 -25.18 6.10
N PHE A 198 22.71 -25.60 4.89
CA PHE A 198 22.01 -24.77 3.93
C PHE A 198 20.57 -24.50 4.39
N ASP A 199 19.85 -25.52 4.84
CA ASP A 199 18.48 -25.39 5.36
C ASP A 199 18.42 -24.41 6.55
N GLN A 200 19.35 -24.53 7.49
CA GLN A 200 19.47 -23.59 8.63
C GLN A 200 19.69 -22.14 8.18
N ARG A 201 20.48 -21.93 7.12
CA ARG A 201 20.74 -20.59 6.58
C ARG A 201 19.50 -20.00 5.92
N ILE A 202 18.74 -20.80 5.18
CA ILE A 202 17.46 -20.38 4.57
C ILE A 202 16.42 -20.07 5.66
N GLU A 203 16.33 -20.91 6.69
CA GLU A 203 15.40 -20.71 7.81
C GLU A 203 15.72 -19.43 8.59
N SER A 204 17.00 -19.20 8.90
CA SER A 204 17.47 -17.97 9.56
C SER A 204 17.14 -16.73 8.72
N MET A 205 17.41 -16.78 7.41
CA MET A 205 17.06 -15.70 6.48
C MET A 205 15.55 -15.43 6.46
N GLY A 206 14.72 -16.48 6.42
CA GLY A 206 13.26 -16.34 6.44
C GLY A 206 12.76 -15.69 7.72
N ASN A 207 13.35 -16.04 8.87
CA ASN A 207 13.02 -15.45 10.16
C ASN A 207 13.41 -13.97 10.25
N ASP A 208 14.61 -13.60 9.78
CA ASP A 208 15.06 -12.20 9.73
C ASP A 208 14.12 -11.35 8.87
N ILE A 209 13.79 -11.82 7.66
CA ILE A 209 12.84 -11.15 6.76
C ILE A 209 11.49 -10.99 7.45
N LYS A 210 10.98 -12.05 8.07
CA LYS A 210 9.69 -12.01 8.77
C LYS A 210 9.68 -10.95 9.86
N ILE A 211 10.69 -10.90 10.72
CA ILE A 211 10.75 -9.92 11.82
C ILE A 211 10.79 -8.49 11.29
N ASP A 212 11.67 -8.22 10.32
CA ASP A 212 11.86 -6.87 9.77
C ASP A 212 10.62 -6.37 9.00
N ILE A 213 9.97 -7.27 8.25
CA ILE A 213 8.85 -6.91 7.38
C ILE A 213 7.53 -6.89 8.16
N SER A 214 7.29 -7.82 9.09
CA SER A 214 6.01 -7.91 9.80
C SER A 214 5.69 -6.65 10.62
N ASN A 215 6.67 -6.03 11.28
CA ASN A 215 6.43 -4.81 12.06
C ASN A 215 6.01 -3.63 11.17
N GLN A 216 6.64 -3.50 10.01
CA GLN A 216 6.33 -2.44 9.04
C GLN A 216 4.98 -2.70 8.36
N ALA A 217 4.68 -3.96 8.02
CA ALA A 217 3.38 -4.38 7.49
C ALA A 217 2.25 -4.05 8.48
N ASN A 218 2.38 -4.42 9.75
CA ASN A 218 1.39 -4.08 10.79
C ASN A 218 1.19 -2.56 10.93
N THR A 219 2.25 -1.77 10.75
CA THR A 219 2.15 -0.30 10.78
C THR A 219 1.35 0.22 9.59
N LEU A 220 1.57 -0.33 8.39
CA LEU A 220 0.82 0.03 7.18
C LEU A 220 -0.66 -0.37 7.30
N GLU A 221 -0.96 -1.56 7.83
CA GLU A 221 -2.32 -2.01 8.08
C GLU A 221 -3.07 -1.06 9.03
N ASN A 222 -2.43 -0.64 10.11
CA ASN A 222 -3.03 0.32 11.04
C ASN A 222 -3.28 1.69 10.40
N LYS A 223 -2.33 2.19 9.59
CA LYS A 223 -2.53 3.44 8.84
C LYS A 223 -3.70 3.31 7.86
N ALA A 224 -3.77 2.19 7.13
CA ALA A 224 -4.85 1.93 6.17
C ALA A 224 -6.22 1.89 6.86
N ALA A 225 -6.32 1.27 8.04
CA ALA A 225 -7.54 1.24 8.83
C ALA A 225 -8.00 2.66 9.28
N ILE A 226 -7.06 3.53 9.66
CA ILE A 226 -7.35 4.93 10.04
C ILE A 226 -7.85 5.73 8.83
N ILE A 227 -7.19 5.57 7.68
CA ILE A 227 -7.59 6.24 6.43
C ILE A 227 -8.98 5.77 6.02
N CYS A 228 -9.22 4.46 6.05
CA CYS A 228 -10.51 3.86 5.76
C CYS A 228 -11.63 4.48 6.61
N ALA A 229 -11.46 4.48 7.93
CA ALA A 229 -12.43 5.06 8.86
C ALA A 229 -12.67 6.56 8.60
N SER A 230 -11.66 7.27 8.10
CA SER A 230 -11.77 8.67 7.71
C SER A 230 -12.53 8.84 6.39
N LEU A 231 -12.26 8.01 5.38
CA LEU A 231 -12.96 8.03 4.10
C LEU A 231 -14.45 7.68 4.26
N LEU A 232 -14.80 6.73 5.12
CA LEU A 232 -16.20 6.43 5.45
C LEU A 232 -16.95 7.63 6.06
N LYS A 233 -16.26 8.45 6.87
CA LYS A 233 -16.85 9.70 7.39
C LYS A 233 -17.00 10.74 6.29
N LEU A 234 -16.04 10.81 5.37
CA LEU A 234 -16.09 11.74 4.25
C LEU A 234 -17.20 11.37 3.26
N ASP A 235 -17.42 10.09 3.01
CA ASP A 235 -18.56 9.59 2.23
C ASP A 235 -19.91 10.02 2.86
N GLN A 236 -20.04 9.95 4.18
CA GLN A 236 -21.25 10.48 4.84
C GLN A 236 -21.45 11.99 4.67
N ILE A 237 -20.36 12.77 4.61
CA ILE A 237 -20.44 14.21 4.35
C ILE A 237 -20.77 14.47 2.88
N GLU A 238 -20.18 13.70 1.98
CA GLU A 238 -20.45 13.73 0.54
C GLU A 238 -21.92 13.49 0.24
N ASN A 239 -22.50 12.42 0.80
CA ASN A 239 -23.91 12.10 0.66
C ASN A 239 -24.83 13.24 1.15
N LYS A 240 -24.45 13.94 2.23
CA LYS A 240 -25.20 15.13 2.70
C LYS A 240 -25.10 16.28 1.70
N LEU A 241 -23.90 16.55 1.17
CA LEU A 241 -23.69 17.59 0.16
C LEU A 241 -24.49 17.30 -1.11
N GLN A 242 -24.55 16.05 -1.57
CA GLN A 242 -25.38 15.64 -2.72
C GLN A 242 -26.87 15.93 -2.50
N LEU A 243 -27.39 15.65 -1.30
CA LEU A 243 -28.80 15.88 -0.95
C LEU A 243 -29.14 17.38 -0.82
N GLU A 244 -28.21 18.17 -0.27
CA GLU A 244 -28.44 19.59 0.01
C GLU A 244 -28.13 20.51 -1.18
N ILE A 245 -27.28 20.08 -2.12
CA ILE A 245 -26.82 20.87 -3.26
C ILE A 245 -27.23 20.14 -4.56
N PRO A 246 -28.31 20.57 -5.23
CA PRO A 246 -28.82 19.88 -6.43
C PRO A 246 -27.79 19.71 -7.55
N ALA A 247 -26.81 20.62 -7.67
CA ALA A 247 -25.75 20.52 -8.66
C ALA A 247 -24.79 19.33 -8.42
N LEU A 248 -24.74 18.78 -7.20
CA LEU A 248 -23.93 17.64 -6.81
C LEU A 248 -24.72 16.33 -6.79
N ALA A 249 -25.95 16.27 -7.30
CA ALA A 249 -26.79 15.08 -7.16
C ALA A 249 -26.18 13.79 -7.77
N GLU A 250 -25.33 13.92 -8.80
CA GLU A 250 -24.61 12.80 -9.45
C GLU A 250 -23.15 12.68 -9.00
N PHE A 251 -22.71 13.56 -8.09
CA PHE A 251 -21.34 13.58 -7.60
C PHE A 251 -21.13 12.51 -6.54
N ASN A 252 -20.45 11.42 -6.90
CA ASN A 252 -20.05 10.38 -5.99
C ASN A 252 -18.56 10.07 -6.18
N LEU A 253 -17.68 10.66 -5.38
CA LEU A 253 -16.24 10.38 -5.42
C LEU A 253 -15.92 9.09 -4.68
N ILE A 254 -16.39 8.93 -3.44
CA ILE A 254 -15.99 7.82 -2.56
C ILE A 254 -17.01 6.69 -2.65
N VAL A 255 -16.61 5.54 -3.20
CA VAL A 255 -17.46 4.35 -3.27
C VAL A 255 -17.04 3.34 -2.23
N THR A 256 -18.01 2.77 -1.52
CA THR A 256 -17.84 1.63 -0.62
C THR A 256 -18.50 0.39 -1.24
N HIS A 257 -17.80 -0.74 -1.24
CA HIS A 257 -18.29 -2.03 -1.73
C HIS A 257 -18.53 -3.05 -0.61
#